data_AF-A0A6J6LX44-F1
#
_entry.id   AF-A0A6J6LX44-F1
#
_cell.length_a   1.000
_cell.length_b   1.000
_cell.length_c   1.000
_cell.angle_alpha   90.00
_cell.angle_beta   90.00
_cell.angle_gamma   90.00
#
_symmetry.space_group_name_H-M   'P 1'
#
loop_
_entity.id
_entity.type
_entity.pdbx_description
1 polymer ?
#
loop_
_entity_poly.entity_id
_entity_poly.type
_entity_poly.pdbx_seq_one_letter_code
_entity_poly.pdbx_strand_id
1 'polypeptide(L)' 'MWDDDWTAVTADGSRTAQYEHTMVVTKDGVEVLTGGAGAVSPSAPWNR' A
#
# COMPACT_ATOMS: atom_id res chain seq x y z
N MET A 1 15.74 12.09 -7.13
CA MET A 1 15.82 12.22 -5.67
C MET A 1 16.03 13.69 -5.35
N TRP A 2 15.33 14.24 -4.37
CA TRP A 2 15.71 15.54 -3.81
C TRP A 2 17.03 15.45 -3.04
N ASP A 3 17.59 16.59 -2.67
CA ASP A 3 18.89 16.68 -1.97
C ASP A 3 18.79 16.28 -0.48
N ASP A 4 17.66 15.74 -0.04
CA ASP A 4 17.37 15.30 1.33
C ASP A 4 17.57 13.79 1.55
N ASP A 5 18.00 13.05 0.52
CA ASP A 5 18.22 11.60 0.53
C ASP A 5 16.99 10.72 0.86
N TRP A 6 15.78 11.29 0.98
CA TRP A 6 14.56 10.54 1.31
C TRP A 6 13.39 10.74 0.35
N THR A 7 13.13 11.97 -0.08
CA THR A 7 11.94 12.30 -0.88
C THR A 7 12.05 11.81 -2.33
N ALA A 8 11.44 10.67 -2.59
CA ALA A 8 11.27 10.15 -3.94
C ALA A 8 10.18 10.93 -4.70
N VAL A 9 10.54 11.51 -5.85
CA VAL A 9 9.62 12.24 -6.74
C VAL A 9 9.62 11.62 -8.14
N THR A 10 8.51 11.77 -8.86
CA THR A 10 8.41 11.43 -10.28
C THR A 10 9.28 12.35 -11.11
N ALA A 11 9.91 11.82 -12.17
CA ALA A 11 10.81 12.59 -13.02
C ALA A 11 10.08 13.72 -13.80
N ASP A 12 8.78 13.56 -14.02
CA ASP A 12 7.92 14.50 -14.75
C ASP A 12 7.12 15.44 -13.83
N GLY A 13 7.24 15.28 -12.51
CA GLY A 13 6.46 16.06 -11.54
C GLY A 13 4.96 15.75 -11.50
N SER A 14 4.50 14.71 -12.19
CA SER A 14 3.10 14.30 -12.15
C SER A 14 2.72 13.73 -10.79
N ARG A 15 1.42 13.76 -10.46
CA ARG A 15 0.88 13.23 -9.20
C ARG A 15 1.06 11.71 -9.11
N THR A 16 1.34 11.22 -7.90
CA THR A 16 1.38 9.79 -7.55
C THR A 16 0.46 9.48 -6.37
N ALA A 17 0.09 8.21 -6.19
CA ALA A 17 -0.65 7.70 -5.04
C ALA A 17 -0.14 6.30 -4.67
N GLN A 18 -0.22 5.95 -3.39
CA GLN A 18 0.21 4.66 -2.86
C GLN A 18 -0.82 4.14 -1.85
N TYR A 19 -0.94 2.81 -1.79
CA TYR A 19 -1.56 2.06 -0.69
C TYR A 19 -0.62 0.93 -0.28
N GLU A 20 -0.73 0.47 0.97
CA GLU A 20 0.11 -0.61 1.51
C GLU A 20 -0.70 -1.59 2.35
N HIS A 21 -0.40 -2.88 2.22
CA HIS A 21 -0.89 -3.94 3.09
C HIS A 21 0.27 -4.79 3.58
N THR A 22 0.26 -5.12 4.87
CA THR A 22 1.00 -6.26 5.41
C THR A 22 0.09 -7.48 5.30
N MET A 23 0.61 -8.55 4.71
CA MET A 23 -0.16 -9.75 4.41
C MET A 23 0.58 -11.00 4.88
N VAL A 24 -0.18 -12.03 5.23
CA VAL A 24 0.36 -13.35 5.55
C VAL A 24 -0.26 -14.39 4.62
N VAL A 25 0.59 -15.25 4.06
CA VAL A 25 0.14 -16.41 3.27
C VAL A 25 -0.31 -17.49 4.25
N THR A 26 -1.51 -18.01 4.05
CA THR A 26 -2.07 -19.12 4.80
C THR A 26 -2.17 -20.36 3.91
N LYS A 27 -2.58 -21.50 4.49
CA LYS A 27 -2.77 -22.74 3.71
C LYS A 27 -3.76 -22.56 2.56
N ASP A 28 -4.81 -21.77 2.81
CA ASP A 28 -5.98 -21.68 1.93
C ASP A 28 -6.05 -20.33 1.20
N GLY A 29 -5.06 -19.45 1.35
CA GLY A 29 -5.03 -18.15 0.67
C GLY A 29 -4.09 -17.12 1.31
N VAL A 30 -4.57 -15.88 1.40
CA VAL A 30 -3.84 -14.73 1.95
C VAL A 30 -4.75 -13.97 2.90
N GLU A 31 -4.23 -13.61 4.06
CA GLU A 31 -4.88 -12.74 5.04
C GLU A 31 -4.24 -11.34 5.01
N VAL A 32 -5.08 -10.31 4.96
CA VAL A 32 -4.65 -8.90 5.01
C VAL A 32 -4.68 -8.42 6.46
N LEU A 33 -3.51 -8.18 7.03
CA LEU A 33 -3.36 -7.82 8.46
C LEU A 33 -3.63 -6.35 8.74
N THR A 34 -3.48 -5.47 7.74
CA THR A 34 -3.55 -4.01 7.91
C THR A 34 -4.62 -3.33 7.05
N GLY A 35 -5.66 -4.07 6.66
CA GLY A 35 -6.80 -3.57 5.88
C GLY A 35 -8.16 -3.83 6.55
N GLY A 36 -9.23 -3.25 6.01
CA GLY A 36 -10.61 -3.48 6.46
C GLY A 36 -11.18 -2.42 7.40
N ALA A 37 -12.26 -2.75 8.11
CA ALA A 37 -13.01 -1.79 8.92
C ALA A 37 -12.15 -1.20 10.04
N GLY A 38 -11.99 0.13 10.03
CA GLY A 38 -11.17 0.85 11.01
C GLY A 38 -9.66 0.86 10.71
N ALA A 39 -9.21 0.19 9.64
CA ALA A 39 -7.83 0.28 9.18
C ALA A 39 -7.59 1.54 8.33
N VAL A 40 -6.34 2.00 8.29
CA VAL A 40 -5.91 3.12 7.43
C VAL A 40 -5.84 2.69 5.96
N SER A 41 -5.59 1.41 5.72
CA SER A 41 -5.54 0.86 4.36
C SER A 41 -6.91 0.28 3.94
N PRO A 42 -7.27 0.33 2.65
CA PRO A 42 -8.53 -0.22 2.13
C PRO A 42 -8.76 -1.70 2.46
N SER A 43 -9.97 -2.18 2.20
CA SER A 43 -10.24 -3.62 2.19
C SER A 43 -9.37 -4.32 1.14
N ALA A 44 -9.13 -5.62 1.35
CA ALA A 44 -8.41 -6.46 0.39
C ALA A 44 -8.98 -6.29 -1.03
N PRO A 45 -8.13 -6.12 -2.06
CA PRO A 45 -8.57 -5.72 -3.41
C PRO A 45 -9.44 -6.76 -4.12
N TRP A 46 -9.46 -8.00 -3.64
CA TRP A 46 -10.32 -9.09 -4.13
C TRP A 46 -11.71 -9.14 -3.47
N ASN A 47 -11.97 -8.32 -2.45
CA ASN A 47 -13.28 -8.19 -1.81
C ASN A 47 -14.12 -7.04 -2.41
N ARG A 48 -13.85 -6.69 -3.68
CA ARG A 48 -14.57 -5.63 -4.39
C ARG A 48 -15.91 -6.10 -4.93
#